data_AF-A0A940G6N3-F1
#
_entry.id   AF-A0A940G6N3-F1
#
_cell.length_a   1.000
_cell.length_b   1.000
_cell.length_c   1.000
_cell.angle_alpha   90.00
_cell.angle_beta   90.00
_cell.angle_gamma   90.00
#
_symmetry.space_group_name_H-M   'P 1'
#
loop_
_entity.id
_entity.type
_entity.pdbx_description
1 polymer ?
#
loop_
_entity_poly.entity_id
_entity_poly.type
_entity_poly.pdbx_seq_one_letter_code
_entity_poly.pdbx_strand_id
1 'polypeptide(L)' 'MFAVVRTGGKQYRVAAGDKISVEKLAGDAGDTVVLDDVLLAGDGAD' A
#
# COMPACT_ATOMS: atom_id res chain seq x y z
N MET A 1 12.43 3.81 4.90
CA MET A 1 11.09 3.51 5.44
C MET A 1 10.24 2.82 4.37
N PHE A 2 9.63 1.69 4.73
CA PHE A 2 8.73 0.90 3.89
C PHE A 2 7.58 0.33 4.73
N ALA A 3 6.50 -0.06 4.08
CA ALA A 3 5.41 -0.81 4.68
C ALA A 3 5.04 -2.02 3.82
N VAL A 4 4.48 -3.05 4.44
CA VAL A 4 3.80 -4.16 3.76
C VAL A 4 2.31 -3.99 4.04
N VAL A 5 1.53 -3.78 2.99
CA VAL A 5 0.07 -3.57 3.06
C VAL A 5 -0.65 -4.72 2.37
N ARG A 6 -1.85 -5.06 2.84
CA ARG A 6 -2.71 -6.06 2.22
C ARG A 6 -3.91 -5.40 1.57
N THR A 7 -4.15 -5.71 0.30
CA THR A 7 -5.35 -5.30 -0.41
C THR A 7 -5.67 -6.25 -1.54
N GLY A 8 -6.97 -6.43 -1.87
CA GLY A 8 -7.39 -7.38 -2.92
C GLY A 8 -6.91 -8.82 -2.70
N GLY A 9 -6.72 -9.24 -1.45
CA GLY A 9 -6.21 -10.58 -1.09
C GLY A 9 -4.71 -10.79 -1.33
N LYS A 10 -3.96 -9.76 -1.74
CA LYS A 10 -2.51 -9.80 -2.00
C LYS A 10 -1.76 -8.88 -1.04
N GLN A 11 -0.47 -9.13 -0.88
CA GLN A 11 0.42 -8.30 -0.07
C GLN A 11 1.37 -7.50 -0.97
N TYR A 12 1.58 -6.24 -0.62
CA TYR A 12 2.42 -5.31 -1.38
C TYR A 12 3.39 -4.62 -0.45
N ARG A 13 4.67 -4.60 -0.82
CA ARG A 13 5.67 -3.75 -0.18
C ARG A 13 5.65 -2.39 -0.86
N VAL A 14 5.53 -1.31 -0.08
CA VAL A 14 5.42 0.07 -0.57
C VAL A 14 6.34 1.01 0.21
N ALA A 15 6.79 2.05 -0.47
CA ALA A 15 7.42 3.22 0.11
C ALA A 15 6.72 4.50 -0.41
N ALA A 16 7.00 5.64 0.23
CA ALA A 16 6.44 6.91 -0.21
C ALA A 16 6.90 7.26 -1.64
N GLY A 17 5.94 7.54 -2.52
CA GLY A 17 6.19 7.87 -3.94
C GLY A 17 6.10 6.68 -4.90
N ASP A 18 5.96 5.46 -4.40
CA ASP A 18 5.80 4.28 -5.25
C ASP A 18 4.50 4.32 -6.06
N LYS A 19 4.57 3.85 -7.30
CA LYS A 19 3.39 3.55 -8.12
C LYS A 19 3.24 2.04 -8.19
N ILE A 20 2.16 1.52 -7.62
CA ILE A 20 1.85 0.10 -7.61
C ILE A 20 0.54 -0.17 -8.35
N SER A 21 0.45 -1.32 -9.01
CA SER A 21 -0.80 -1.84 -9.55
C SER A 21 -1.43 -2.77 -8.54
N VAL A 22 -2.69 -2.54 -8.22
CA VAL A 22 -3.49 -3.32 -7.28
C VAL A 22 -4.79 -3.76 -7.93
N GLU A 23 -5.52 -4.65 -7.25
CA GLU A 23 -6.88 -4.98 -7.65
C GLU A 23 -7.81 -3.76 -7.52
N LYS A 24 -9.01 -3.86 -8.11
CA LYS A 24 -9.99 -2.77 -8.10
C LYS A 24 -10.33 -2.33 -6.66
N LEU A 25 -10.23 -1.02 -6.40
CA LEU A 25 -10.62 -0.37 -5.16
C LEU A 25 -11.90 0.46 -5.36
N ALA A 26 -12.59 0.78 -4.27
CA ALA A 26 -13.69 1.73 -4.28
C ALA A 26 -13.14 3.17 -4.38
N GLY A 27 -13.82 4.02 -5.13
CA GLY A 27 -13.41 5.41 -5.41
C GLY A 27 -13.27 5.67 -6.90
N ASP A 28 -13.22 6.95 -7.25
CA ASP A 28 -13.03 7.44 -8.61
C ASP A 28 -11.57 7.86 -8.86
N ALA A 29 -11.23 8.11 -10.13
CA ALA A 29 -9.89 8.52 -10.50
C ALA A 29 -9.55 9.89 -9.87
N GLY A 30 -8.46 9.93 -9.09
CA GLY A 30 -8.03 11.13 -8.36
C GLY A 30 -8.41 11.13 -6.89
N ASP A 31 -9.27 10.21 -6.46
CA ASP A 31 -9.60 10.06 -5.04
C ASP A 31 -8.41 9.55 -4.24
N THR A 32 -8.34 10.01 -2.98
CA THR A 32 -7.42 9.43 -2.00
C THR A 32 -8.06 8.20 -1.38
N VAL A 33 -7.37 7.07 -1.43
CA VAL A 33 -7.79 5.82 -0.80
C VAL A 33 -6.84 5.48 0.33
N VAL A 34 -7.38 5.13 1.50
CA VAL A 34 -6.61 4.67 2.65
C VAL A 34 -6.48 3.15 2.61
N LEU A 35 -5.26 2.64 2.78
CA LEU A 35 -4.98 1.21 2.91
C LEU A 35 -4.74 0.89 4.40
N ASP A 36 -5.81 0.51 5.10
CA ASP A 36 -5.78 0.34 6.57
C ASP A 36 -5.10 -0.96 7.03
N ASP A 37 -5.05 -1.98 6.17
CA ASP A 37 -4.46 -3.29 6.52
C ASP A 37 -2.93 -3.29 6.30
N VAL A 38 -2.22 -2.70 7.27
CA VAL A 38 -0.76 -2.67 7.33
C VAL A 38 -0.27 -3.88 8.12
N LEU A 39 0.48 -4.76 7.46
CA LEU A 39 1.04 -5.98 8.06
C LEU A 39 2.39 -5.73 8.73
N LEU A 40 3.18 -4.81 8.18
CA LEU A 40 4.52 -4.48 8.68
C LEU A 40 4.89 -3.06 8.27
N ALA A 41 5.58 -2.33 9.12
CA ALA A 41 6.26 -1.09 8.78
C ALA A 41 7.69 -1.15 9.32
N GLY A 42 8.65 -0.60 8.57
CA GLY A 42 10.05 -0.61 8.97
C GLY A 42 10.82 0.54 8.36
N ASP A 43 11.75 1.11 9.12
CA ASP A 43 12.50 2.29 8.69
C ASP A 43 13.64 1.99 7.70
N GLY A 44 13.94 0.71 7.47
CA GLY A 44 15.02 0.28 6.58
C GLY A 44 16.40 0.54 7.19
N ALA A 45 16.53 0.36 8.51
CA ALA A 45 17.81 0.28 9.18
C ALA A 45 18.21 -1.18 9.31
N ASP A 46 18.95 -1.66 8.31
CA ASP A 46 20.05 -2.63 8.40
C ASP A 46 20.89 -2.55 7.11
#